data_AF-A0A2T4BYU2-F1
#
_entry.id   AF-A0A2T4BYU2-F1
#
_cell.length_a   1.000
_cell.length_b   1.000
_cell.length_c   1.000
_cell.angle_alpha   90.00
_cell.angle_beta   90.00
_cell.angle_gamma   90.00
#
_symmetry.space_group_name_H-M   'P 1'
#
loop_
_entity.id
_entity.type
_entity.pdbx_description
1 polymer ?
#
loop_
_entity_poly.entity_id
_entity_poly.type
_entity_poly.pdbx_seq_one_letter_code
_entity_poly.pdbx_strand_id
1 'polypeptide(L)'
;MPPSDLSVAEEIYRGLASLLRLLWQWIKGPGMHRAAVAAAAVMRQVRRNMTARRLLSFPHLLAFFWMLLLLWGERWIFTSHVGVCDWRNWEKWPKGATPHHLVLIADPQILDPHTNPDWPSPVLATVVANVLSEEDSVRLVKSVGNVVHVFSGDDHDYCELVHSDSKENVREITVKTMSMTQGVPTPGFLMVSLWNPIDKDGKPLPGAPEQTVQTHLCLLPNQLSKYMNYVAFTIFSLIILAVRAFFVPVLRLTPFALPPERGSASLPIYKDKIEPPITSSSGTSNGGGGGSTRWAGKKGKHRHRWSTDGSRGPRITINEDYYDGGKAWKTTTGRGDRFSFKVMATEMWTTTWRVTWISVLIWIYLIRNG
;
A
#
# COMPACT_ATOMS: atom_id res chain seq x y z
N MET A 1 52.48 48.55 -6.69
CA MET A 1 51.02 48.46 -6.43
C MET A 1 50.85 48.15 -4.97
N PRO A 2 50.09 48.94 -4.20
CA PRO A 2 49.95 48.68 -2.77
C PRO A 2 49.11 47.41 -2.55
N PRO A 3 49.32 46.67 -1.45
CA PRO A 3 48.48 45.54 -1.10
C PRO A 3 47.06 46.05 -0.85
N SER A 4 46.07 45.40 -1.43
CA SER A 4 44.67 45.70 -1.15
C SER A 4 44.36 45.32 0.29
N ASP A 5 44.22 46.31 1.16
CA ASP A 5 43.68 46.16 2.52
C ASP A 5 42.20 45.84 2.47
N LEU A 6 41.87 44.61 2.07
CA LEU A 6 40.53 44.06 2.19
C LEU A 6 40.58 42.94 3.22
N SER A 7 39.77 43.10 4.28
CA SER A 7 39.56 42.07 5.29
C SER A 7 39.17 40.75 4.62
N VAL A 8 39.63 39.62 5.16
CA VAL A 8 39.25 38.26 4.72
C VAL A 8 37.74 38.11 4.58
N ALA A 9 36.97 38.82 5.42
CA ALA A 9 35.52 38.86 5.33
C ALA A 9 35.03 39.43 3.99
N GLU A 10 35.67 40.47 3.46
CA GLU A 10 35.29 41.13 2.20
C GLU A 10 35.54 40.21 0.98
N GLU A 11 36.62 39.43 1.01
CA GLU A 11 36.90 38.41 -0.02
C GLU A 11 35.86 37.29 0.01
N ILE A 12 35.48 36.83 1.21
CA ILE A 12 34.42 35.83 1.40
C ILE A 12 33.07 36.38 0.91
N TYR A 13 32.72 37.62 1.25
CA TYR A 13 31.48 38.26 0.81
C TYR A 13 31.43 38.43 -0.70
N ARG A 14 32.53 38.81 -1.35
CA ARG A 14 32.62 38.90 -2.81
C ARG A 14 32.57 37.53 -3.48
N GLY A 15 33.18 36.51 -2.87
CA GLY A 15 33.07 35.11 -3.30
C GLY A 15 31.63 34.60 -3.23
N LEU A 16 30.93 34.80 -2.12
CA LEU A 16 29.51 34.45 -1.96
C LEU A 16 28.62 35.24 -2.91
N ALA A 17 28.84 36.54 -3.06
CA ALA A 17 28.05 37.38 -3.96
C ALA A 17 28.23 36.98 -5.43
N SER A 18 29.44 36.59 -5.84
CA SER A 18 29.69 36.10 -7.21
C SER A 18 29.06 34.73 -7.45
N LEU A 19 29.14 33.81 -6.49
CA LEU A 19 28.41 32.53 -6.52
C LEU A 19 26.90 32.73 -6.61
N LEU A 20 26.32 33.61 -5.79
CA LEU A 20 24.89 33.92 -5.81
C LEU A 20 24.45 34.52 -7.15
N ARG A 21 25.26 35.38 -7.77
CA ARG A 21 24.98 35.94 -9.11
C ARG A 21 25.02 34.86 -10.20
N LEU A 22 25.99 33.95 -10.15
CA LEU A 22 26.07 32.83 -11.09
C LEU A 22 24.89 31.86 -10.93
N LEU A 23 24.50 31.58 -9.68
CA LEU A 23 23.33 30.77 -9.35
C LEU A 23 22.04 31.43 -9.85
N TRP A 24 21.91 32.75 -9.68
CA TRP A 24 20.78 33.53 -10.18
C TRP A 24 20.70 33.58 -11.71
N GLN A 25 21.83 33.73 -12.41
CA GLN A 25 21.90 33.67 -13.87
C GLN A 25 21.59 32.26 -14.40
N TRP A 26 22.06 31.22 -13.70
CA TRP A 26 21.73 29.84 -14.03
C TRP A 26 20.24 29.55 -13.84
N ILE A 27 19.65 30.01 -12.74
CA ILE A 27 18.19 29.93 -12.51
C ILE A 27 17.47 30.67 -13.64
N LYS A 28 17.73 31.96 -13.89
CA LYS A 28 17.02 32.76 -14.90
C LYS A 28 17.21 32.26 -16.35
N GLY A 29 18.26 31.51 -16.66
CA GLY A 29 18.53 30.99 -18.01
C GLY A 29 18.30 29.47 -18.14
N PRO A 30 19.38 28.66 -18.20
CA PRO A 30 19.30 27.23 -18.51
C PRO A 30 18.57 26.40 -17.45
N GLY A 31 18.58 26.83 -16.19
CA GLY A 31 17.85 26.19 -15.08
C GLY A 31 16.34 26.27 -15.25
N MET A 32 15.79 27.46 -15.52
CA MET A 32 14.37 27.65 -15.80
C MET A 32 13.92 26.90 -17.07
N HIS A 33 14.75 26.84 -18.11
CA HIS A 33 14.42 26.05 -19.31
C HIS A 33 14.36 24.55 -18.99
N ARG A 34 15.32 24.00 -18.24
CA ARG A 34 15.29 22.59 -17.79
C ARG A 34 14.10 22.30 -16.88
N ALA A 35 13.78 23.20 -15.96
CA ALA A 35 12.60 23.09 -15.10
C ALA A 35 11.30 23.11 -15.90
N ALA A 36 11.18 24.00 -16.89
CA ALA A 36 10.02 24.06 -17.78
C ALA A 36 9.87 22.81 -18.64
N VAL A 37 10.97 22.25 -19.16
CA VAL A 37 10.96 20.98 -19.91
C VAL A 37 10.55 19.81 -19.00
N ALA A 38 11.08 19.75 -17.78
CA ALA A 38 10.69 18.76 -16.78
C ALA A 38 9.21 18.90 -16.40
N ALA A 39 8.73 20.12 -16.12
CA ALA A 39 7.33 20.40 -15.82
C ALA A 39 6.41 20.06 -17.01
N ALA A 40 6.82 20.35 -18.25
CA ALA A 40 6.07 19.96 -19.44
C ALA A 40 6.09 18.45 -19.68
N ALA A 41 7.16 17.75 -19.33
CA ALA A 41 7.21 16.29 -19.36
C ALA A 41 6.29 15.68 -18.30
N VAL A 42 6.30 16.21 -17.07
CA VAL A 42 5.39 15.83 -15.99
C VAL A 42 3.94 16.12 -16.37
N MET A 43 3.62 17.31 -16.87
CA MET A 43 2.25 17.65 -17.32
C MET A 43 1.78 16.77 -18.47
N ARG A 44 2.64 16.50 -19.46
CA ARG A 44 2.31 15.54 -20.54
C ARG A 44 2.08 14.14 -19.99
N GLN A 45 2.88 13.71 -19.01
CA GLN A 45 2.70 12.42 -18.35
C GLN A 45 1.39 12.36 -17.55
N VAL A 46 1.08 13.40 -16.77
CA VAL A 46 -0.17 13.55 -16.00
C VAL A 46 -1.38 13.53 -16.93
N ARG A 47 -1.36 14.32 -18.01
CA ARG A 47 -2.46 14.37 -19.01
C ARG A 47 -2.67 13.03 -19.69
N ARG A 48 -1.60 12.29 -20.03
CA ARG A 48 -1.70 10.93 -20.57
C ARG A 48 -2.25 9.93 -19.57
N ASN A 49 -1.97 10.12 -18.28
CA ASN A 49 -2.47 9.27 -17.20
C ASN A 49 -3.94 9.56 -16.85
N MET A 50 -4.41 10.80 -17.09
CA MET A 50 -5.79 11.27 -16.88
C MET A 50 -6.73 10.94 -18.06
N THR A 51 -6.60 9.76 -18.66
CA THR A 51 -7.60 9.26 -19.62
C THR A 51 -8.62 8.40 -18.89
N ALA A 52 -9.91 8.50 -19.23
CA ALA A 52 -10.97 7.71 -18.57
C ALA A 52 -10.66 6.19 -18.57
N ARG A 53 -10.01 5.67 -19.63
CA ARG A 53 -9.52 4.28 -19.72
C ARG A 53 -8.45 3.91 -18.69
N ARG A 54 -7.67 4.88 -18.19
CA ARG A 54 -6.67 4.69 -17.13
C ARG A 54 -7.19 4.99 -15.73
N LEU A 55 -8.11 5.95 -15.60
CA LEU A 55 -8.77 6.30 -14.32
C LEU A 55 -9.75 5.21 -13.87
N LEU A 56 -10.52 4.63 -14.79
CA LEU A 56 -11.38 3.46 -14.56
C LEU A 56 -10.66 2.14 -14.86
N SER A 57 -9.32 2.13 -14.73
CA SER A 57 -8.58 0.90 -14.97
C SER A 57 -8.80 -0.10 -13.82
N PHE A 58 -8.67 -1.37 -14.17
CA PHE A 58 -8.78 -2.50 -13.25
C PHE A 58 -8.15 -2.33 -11.85
N PRO A 59 -6.91 -1.82 -11.67
CA PRO A 59 -6.36 -1.64 -10.33
C PRO A 59 -7.11 -0.58 -9.51
N HIS A 60 -7.71 0.44 -10.14
CA HIS A 60 -8.52 1.42 -9.41
C HIS A 60 -9.87 0.82 -9.00
N LEU A 61 -10.46 -0.06 -9.82
CA LEU A 61 -11.66 -0.81 -9.43
C LEU A 61 -11.37 -1.73 -8.24
N LEU A 62 -10.24 -2.44 -8.26
CA LEU A 62 -9.82 -3.28 -7.13
C LEU A 62 -9.53 -2.44 -5.87
N ALA A 63 -8.88 -1.29 -6.02
CA ALA A 63 -8.67 -0.34 -4.92
C ALA A 63 -9.99 0.23 -4.37
N PHE A 64 -10.99 0.45 -5.22
CA PHE A 64 -12.34 0.85 -4.80
C PHE A 64 -13.02 -0.24 -3.97
N PHE A 65 -12.92 -1.51 -4.37
CA PHE A 65 -13.44 -2.61 -3.54
C PHE A 65 -12.69 -2.75 -2.22
N TRP A 66 -11.37 -2.55 -2.20
CA TRP A 66 -10.60 -2.43 -0.96
C TRP A 66 -11.10 -1.30 -0.08
N MET A 67 -11.38 -0.12 -0.64
CA MET A 67 -11.96 1.00 0.10
C MET A 67 -13.31 0.64 0.73
N LEU A 68 -14.20 -0.02 -0.02
CA LEU A 68 -15.49 -0.47 0.52
C LEU A 68 -15.31 -1.51 1.64
N LEU A 69 -14.39 -2.46 1.47
CA LEU A 69 -14.09 -3.47 2.48
C LEU A 69 -13.52 -2.84 3.76
N LEU A 70 -12.61 -1.87 3.63
CA LEU A 70 -12.05 -1.12 4.75
C LEU A 70 -13.12 -0.25 5.44
N LEU A 71 -13.98 0.44 4.69
CA LEU A 71 -15.11 1.18 5.27
C LEU A 71 -16.07 0.27 6.01
N TRP A 72 -16.36 -0.90 5.45
CA TRP A 72 -17.18 -1.91 6.11
C TRP A 72 -16.54 -2.40 7.41
N GLY A 73 -15.28 -2.83 7.37
CA GLY A 73 -14.60 -3.45 8.51
C GLY A 73 -14.13 -2.48 9.60
N GLU A 74 -13.82 -1.24 9.25
CA GLU A 74 -13.35 -0.22 10.20
C GLU A 74 -14.46 0.71 10.70
N ARG A 75 -15.55 0.91 9.93
CA ARG A 75 -16.61 1.87 10.30
C ARG A 75 -17.98 1.21 10.43
N TRP A 76 -18.51 0.68 9.34
CA TRP A 76 -19.93 0.32 9.28
C TRP A 76 -20.28 -0.86 10.17
N ILE A 77 -19.39 -1.84 10.30
CA ILE A 77 -19.67 -3.02 11.12
C ILE A 77 -19.84 -2.64 12.60
N PHE A 78 -18.97 -1.78 13.14
CA PHE A 78 -19.09 -1.30 14.52
C PHE A 78 -20.35 -0.48 14.73
N THR A 79 -20.61 0.49 13.84
CA THR A 79 -21.82 1.33 13.96
C THR A 79 -23.10 0.51 13.85
N SER A 80 -23.10 -0.56 13.05
CA SER A 80 -24.26 -1.45 12.91
C SER A 80 -24.51 -2.25 14.19
N HIS A 81 -23.46 -2.85 14.76
CA HIS A 81 -23.55 -3.60 16.01
C HIS A 81 -23.99 -2.73 17.19
N VAL A 82 -23.45 -1.50 17.30
CA VAL A 82 -23.86 -0.54 18.32
C VAL A 82 -25.30 -0.03 18.07
N GLY A 83 -25.69 0.19 16.82
CA GLY A 83 -27.03 0.67 16.47
C GLY A 83 -28.16 -0.33 16.80
N VAL A 84 -27.89 -1.63 16.74
CA VAL A 84 -28.85 -2.67 17.17
C VAL A 84 -29.19 -2.51 18.66
N CYS A 85 -28.24 -2.03 19.45
CA CYS A 85 -28.34 -1.87 20.88
C CYS A 85 -29.04 -0.58 21.34
N ASP A 86 -29.66 0.19 20.45
CA ASP A 86 -30.46 1.34 20.85
C ASP A 86 -31.48 0.95 21.93
N TRP A 87 -31.52 1.73 23.02
CA TRP A 87 -32.37 1.50 24.19
C TRP A 87 -33.82 1.16 23.81
N ARG A 88 -34.36 1.82 22.77
CA ARG A 88 -35.74 1.66 22.31
C ARG A 88 -36.05 0.26 21.77
N ASN A 89 -35.04 -0.50 21.37
CA ASN A 89 -35.23 -1.81 20.74
C ASN A 89 -35.47 -2.93 21.75
N TRP A 90 -35.04 -2.76 22.99
CA TRP A 90 -35.04 -3.84 23.99
C TRP A 90 -35.65 -3.45 25.33
N GLU A 91 -35.72 -2.16 25.67
CA GLU A 91 -36.36 -1.71 26.91
C GLU A 91 -37.86 -2.01 26.93
N LYS A 92 -38.32 -2.51 28.06
CA LYS A 92 -39.73 -2.85 28.29
C LYS A 92 -40.28 -2.02 29.44
N TRP A 93 -40.29 -0.70 29.26
CA TRP A 93 -40.89 0.23 30.22
C TRP A 93 -42.28 0.69 29.80
N PRO A 94 -43.18 0.99 30.76
CA PRO A 94 -44.46 1.61 30.48
C PRO A 94 -44.33 2.94 29.72
N LYS A 95 -45.39 3.33 29.00
CA LYS A 95 -45.44 4.62 28.30
C LYS A 95 -45.29 5.78 29.29
N GLY A 96 -44.38 6.70 29.00
CA GLY A 96 -44.09 7.86 29.87
C GLY A 96 -43.01 7.59 30.93
N ALA A 97 -42.43 6.39 30.98
CA ALA A 97 -41.26 6.12 31.81
C ALA A 97 -40.04 6.93 31.35
N THR A 98 -39.22 7.34 32.32
CA THR A 98 -37.96 8.07 32.11
C THR A 98 -36.81 7.27 32.74
N PRO A 99 -36.33 6.20 32.07
CA PRO A 99 -35.25 5.38 32.60
C PRO A 99 -33.92 6.15 32.63
N HIS A 100 -33.08 5.78 33.61
CA HIS A 100 -31.67 6.13 33.64
C HIS A 100 -30.86 5.06 32.89
N HIS A 101 -29.95 5.52 32.04
CA HIS A 101 -29.17 4.68 31.14
C HIS A 101 -27.71 4.64 31.59
N LEU A 102 -27.19 3.44 31.81
CA LEU A 102 -25.80 3.19 32.18
C LEU A 102 -25.18 2.20 31.19
N VAL A 103 -23.94 2.46 30.78
CA VAL A 103 -23.16 1.55 29.95
C VAL A 103 -21.99 1.07 30.77
N LEU A 104 -21.92 -0.24 31.00
CA LEU A 104 -20.86 -0.90 31.74
C LEU A 104 -19.88 -1.52 30.74
N ILE A 105 -18.61 -1.17 30.91
CA ILE A 105 -17.50 -1.58 30.07
C ILE A 105 -16.43 -2.16 31.00
N ALA A 106 -16.16 -3.46 30.86
CA ALA A 106 -15.04 -4.10 31.55
C ALA A 106 -13.78 -4.08 30.68
N ASP A 107 -12.62 -3.99 31.34
CA ASP A 107 -11.29 -4.02 30.71
C ASP A 107 -11.21 -3.14 29.43
N PRO A 108 -11.44 -1.82 29.53
CA PRO A 108 -11.37 -0.94 28.37
C PRO A 108 -9.94 -0.79 27.81
N GLN A 109 -8.94 -1.39 28.47
CA GLN A 109 -7.50 -1.23 28.21
C GLN A 109 -7.16 0.22 27.83
N ILE A 110 -7.46 1.16 28.73
CA ILE A 110 -6.98 2.54 28.60
C ILE A 110 -5.49 2.52 28.91
N LEU A 111 -4.68 2.37 27.86
CA LEU A 111 -3.22 2.59 27.89
C LEU A 111 -2.94 4.09 28.03
N ASP A 112 -3.25 4.63 29.20
CA ASP A 112 -2.88 6.00 29.60
C ASP A 112 -1.64 5.92 30.51
N PRO A 113 -0.59 6.73 30.27
CA PRO A 113 0.53 6.94 31.20
C PRO A 113 0.13 7.17 32.66
N HIS A 114 -1.09 7.66 32.93
CA HIS A 114 -1.60 7.89 34.27
C HIS A 114 -2.16 6.65 34.99
N THR A 115 -2.47 5.56 34.26
CA THR A 115 -3.13 4.39 34.85
C THR A 115 -2.17 3.50 35.64
N ASN A 116 -0.87 3.46 35.28
CA ASN A 116 0.16 2.70 36.00
C ASN A 116 1.54 3.40 35.94
N PRO A 117 1.73 4.53 36.64
CA PRO A 117 2.96 5.34 36.55
C PRO A 117 4.20 4.62 37.09
N ASP A 118 4.04 3.64 37.97
CA ASP A 118 5.14 2.97 38.67
C ASP A 118 5.62 1.67 38.00
N TRP A 119 5.08 1.33 36.83
CA TRP A 119 5.41 0.06 36.19
C TRP A 119 6.73 0.11 35.40
N PRO A 120 7.72 -0.75 35.71
CA PRO A 120 9.08 -0.63 35.18
C PRO A 120 9.23 -1.00 33.70
N SER A 121 8.17 -1.48 33.02
CA SER A 121 8.13 -1.74 31.57
C SER A 121 6.71 -2.15 31.14
N PRO A 122 6.24 -1.82 29.91
CA PRO A 122 4.96 -2.30 29.38
C PRO A 122 4.87 -3.83 29.16
N VAL A 123 5.90 -4.60 29.51
CA VAL A 123 6.02 -6.04 29.23
C VAL A 123 5.77 -6.95 30.45
N LEU A 124 5.57 -6.41 31.65
CA LEU A 124 5.43 -7.21 32.89
C LEU A 124 4.06 -7.08 33.56
N ALA A 125 2.99 -7.25 32.78
CA ALA A 125 1.65 -7.52 33.30
C ALA A 125 1.45 -9.00 33.63
N THR A 126 2.13 -9.48 34.67
CA THR A 126 1.73 -10.74 35.29
C THR A 126 0.52 -10.49 36.20
N VAL A 127 -0.62 -11.07 35.83
CA VAL A 127 -1.87 -11.05 36.60
C VAL A 127 -1.68 -11.94 37.84
N VAL A 128 -1.72 -11.34 39.03
CA VAL A 128 -2.07 -12.06 40.26
C VAL A 128 -3.59 -11.97 40.36
N ALA A 129 -4.29 -13.08 40.11
CA ALA A 129 -5.74 -13.12 40.27
C ALA A 129 -6.09 -13.19 41.76
N ASN A 130 -6.86 -12.20 42.24
CA ASN A 130 -7.43 -12.24 43.58
C ASN A 130 -8.81 -12.88 43.48
N VAL A 131 -8.97 -14.07 44.06
CA VAL A 131 -10.26 -14.77 44.12
C VAL A 131 -10.85 -14.61 45.51
N LEU A 132 -12.12 -14.21 45.58
CA LEU A 132 -12.84 -14.13 46.85
C LEU A 132 -13.25 -15.53 47.30
N SER A 133 -13.01 -15.88 48.57
CA SER A 133 -13.48 -17.15 49.12
C SER A 133 -15.02 -17.14 49.24
N GLU A 134 -15.63 -18.33 49.35
CA GLU A 134 -17.08 -18.45 49.56
C GLU A 134 -17.53 -17.75 50.85
N GLU A 135 -16.74 -17.90 51.92
CA GLU A 135 -17.01 -17.30 53.23
C GLU A 135 -16.93 -15.77 53.17
N ASP A 136 -15.92 -15.23 52.50
CA ASP A 136 -15.75 -13.80 52.32
C ASP A 136 -16.84 -13.20 51.43
N SER A 137 -17.28 -13.95 50.41
CA SER A 137 -18.38 -13.54 49.53
C SER A 137 -19.71 -13.44 50.30
N VAL A 138 -20.01 -14.42 51.16
CA VAL A 138 -21.17 -14.37 52.06
C VAL A 138 -21.06 -13.20 53.03
N ARG A 139 -19.88 -12.98 53.62
CA ARG A 139 -19.64 -11.88 54.54
C ARG A 139 -19.80 -10.51 53.86
N LEU A 140 -19.30 -10.38 52.63
CA LEU A 140 -19.44 -9.17 51.82
C LEU A 140 -20.91 -8.82 51.60
N VAL A 141 -21.69 -9.72 51.01
CA VAL A 141 -23.11 -9.47 50.71
C VAL A 141 -23.89 -9.08 51.97
N LYS A 142 -23.70 -9.82 53.07
CA LYS A 142 -24.38 -9.55 54.34
C LYS A 142 -23.96 -8.24 55.01
N SER A 143 -22.69 -7.86 54.88
CA SER A 143 -22.17 -6.63 55.48
C SER A 143 -22.60 -5.37 54.72
N VAL A 144 -22.68 -5.46 53.39
CA VAL A 144 -23.20 -4.37 52.55
C VAL A 144 -24.70 -4.25 52.77
N GLY A 145 -25.42 -5.38 52.72
CA GLY A 145 -26.87 -5.45 52.88
C GLY A 145 -27.64 -4.81 51.72
N ASN A 146 -28.88 -5.28 51.51
CA ASN A 146 -29.79 -4.75 50.48
C ASN A 146 -29.17 -4.73 49.06
N VAL A 147 -28.41 -5.77 48.73
CA VAL A 147 -27.78 -5.93 47.41
C VAL A 147 -28.82 -6.50 46.44
N VAL A 148 -29.20 -5.73 45.42
CA VAL A 148 -30.20 -6.15 44.43
C VAL A 148 -29.57 -6.77 43.18
N HIS A 149 -28.38 -6.28 42.80
CA HIS A 149 -27.66 -6.71 41.61
C HIS A 149 -26.16 -6.50 41.80
N VAL A 150 -25.35 -7.44 41.31
CA VAL A 150 -23.88 -7.33 41.28
C VAL A 150 -23.43 -7.31 39.83
N PHE A 151 -22.55 -6.36 39.50
CA PHE A 151 -21.85 -6.35 38.22
C PHE A 151 -20.37 -6.62 38.51
N SER A 152 -19.87 -7.75 38.02
CA SER A 152 -18.47 -8.16 38.18
C SER A 152 -17.69 -8.00 36.86
N GLY A 153 -16.37 -8.10 36.94
CA GLY A 153 -15.47 -8.11 35.79
C GLY A 153 -14.43 -9.21 35.99
N ASP A 154 -13.18 -8.95 35.58
CA ASP A 154 -12.03 -9.88 35.64
C ASP A 154 -12.14 -11.11 34.75
N ASP A 155 -13.29 -11.79 34.73
CA ASP A 155 -13.60 -12.79 33.71
C ASP A 155 -14.03 -12.08 32.42
N HIS A 156 -13.43 -12.48 31.30
CA HIS A 156 -13.51 -11.78 30.02
C HIS A 156 -14.81 -12.13 29.24
N ASP A 157 -15.56 -13.14 29.69
CA ASP A 157 -16.83 -13.52 29.09
C ASP A 157 -18.04 -13.03 29.90
N TYR A 158 -19.18 -12.93 29.22
CA TYR A 158 -20.44 -12.64 29.88
C TYR A 158 -20.92 -13.88 30.63
N CYS A 159 -21.23 -13.71 31.91
CA CYS A 159 -21.88 -14.72 32.72
C CYS A 159 -23.00 -14.09 33.52
N GLU A 160 -24.09 -14.81 33.69
CA GLU A 160 -25.24 -14.38 34.46
C GLU A 160 -25.66 -15.51 35.37
N LEU A 161 -25.62 -15.24 36.68
CA LEU A 161 -25.91 -16.24 37.69
C LEU A 161 -26.70 -15.63 38.85
N VAL A 162 -27.36 -16.50 39.60
CA VAL A 162 -28.02 -16.16 40.85
C VAL A 162 -27.28 -16.92 41.93
N HIS A 163 -26.77 -16.20 42.93
CA HIS A 163 -26.06 -16.79 44.04
C HIS A 163 -27.01 -17.60 44.94
N SER A 164 -26.45 -18.43 45.82
CA SER A 164 -27.20 -19.20 46.79
C SER A 164 -27.96 -18.34 47.81
N ASP A 165 -28.92 -18.94 48.50
CA ASP A 165 -29.66 -18.32 49.62
C ASP A 165 -28.73 -17.68 50.68
N SER A 166 -27.55 -18.29 50.91
CA SER A 166 -26.53 -17.77 51.84
C SER A 166 -25.97 -16.40 51.46
N LYS A 167 -26.05 -16.04 50.18
CA LYS A 167 -25.68 -14.77 49.57
C LYS A 167 -26.92 -14.02 49.07
N GLU A 168 -28.05 -14.20 49.77
CA GLU A 168 -29.29 -13.45 49.57
C GLU A 168 -29.92 -13.60 48.17
N ASN A 169 -29.63 -14.70 47.44
CA ASN A 169 -30.09 -14.90 46.06
C ASN A 169 -29.77 -13.73 45.13
N VAL A 170 -28.64 -13.06 45.38
CA VAL A 170 -28.21 -11.91 44.60
C VAL A 170 -27.92 -12.34 43.16
N ARG A 171 -28.47 -11.58 42.21
CA ARG A 171 -28.17 -11.75 40.79
C ARG A 171 -26.86 -11.06 40.45
N GLU A 172 -25.94 -11.81 39.87
CA GLU A 172 -24.66 -11.30 39.39
C GLU A 172 -24.58 -11.41 37.87
N ILE A 173 -24.05 -10.35 37.25
CA ILE A 173 -23.65 -10.34 35.85
C ILE A 173 -22.17 -10.00 35.75
N THR A 174 -21.39 -10.91 35.19
CA THR A 174 -20.03 -10.63 34.73
C THR A 174 -20.10 -9.81 33.45
N VAL A 175 -19.57 -8.58 33.51
CA VAL A 175 -19.54 -7.66 32.39
C VAL A 175 -18.46 -8.10 31.41
N LYS A 176 -18.88 -8.35 30.18
CA LYS A 176 -18.00 -8.72 29.07
C LYS A 176 -16.96 -7.64 28.76
N THR A 177 -15.74 -8.05 28.43
CA THR A 177 -14.68 -7.12 28.00
C THR A 177 -14.83 -6.66 26.54
N MET A 178 -14.28 -5.48 26.24
CA MET A 178 -14.09 -4.99 24.87
C MET A 178 -12.82 -5.55 24.17
N SER A 179 -12.01 -6.35 24.87
CA SER A 179 -10.79 -6.95 24.32
C SER A 179 -11.01 -8.41 23.86
N MET A 180 -10.25 -8.87 22.86
CA MET A 180 -10.25 -10.28 22.43
C MET A 180 -9.11 -11.06 23.11
N THR A 181 -9.13 -11.10 24.44
CA THR A 181 -8.10 -11.75 25.23
C THR A 181 -8.68 -12.93 26.00
N GLN A 182 -7.82 -13.75 26.62
CA GLN A 182 -8.21 -14.94 27.39
C GLN A 182 -9.10 -15.95 26.64
N GLY A 183 -9.00 -16.02 25.30
CA GLY A 183 -9.75 -16.99 24.49
C GLY A 183 -11.18 -16.59 24.14
N VAL A 184 -11.63 -15.39 24.52
CA VAL A 184 -12.97 -14.87 24.22
C VAL A 184 -12.91 -14.05 22.91
N PRO A 185 -13.48 -14.55 21.78
CA PRO A 185 -13.21 -13.97 20.47
C PRO A 185 -14.18 -12.84 20.07
N THR A 186 -15.32 -12.75 20.75
CA THR A 186 -16.34 -11.73 20.48
C THR A 186 -16.33 -10.76 21.65
N PRO A 187 -15.99 -9.48 21.46
CA PRO A 187 -16.07 -8.49 22.52
C PRO A 187 -17.50 -8.02 22.76
N GLY A 188 -17.73 -7.28 23.84
CA GLY A 188 -19.03 -6.67 24.10
C GLY A 188 -19.01 -5.65 25.23
N PHE A 189 -20.18 -5.08 25.51
CA PHE A 189 -20.43 -4.22 26.65
C PHE A 189 -21.85 -4.48 27.17
N LEU A 190 -22.12 -4.10 28.41
CA LEU A 190 -23.42 -4.30 29.04
C LEU A 190 -24.16 -2.97 29.15
N MET A 191 -25.40 -2.95 28.70
CA MET A 191 -26.30 -1.82 28.89
C MET A 191 -27.21 -2.09 30.06
N VAL A 192 -27.42 -1.09 30.90
CA VAL A 192 -28.28 -1.16 32.07
C VAL A 192 -29.26 0.01 32.02
N SER A 193 -30.54 -0.32 32.06
CA SER A 193 -31.62 0.63 32.18
C SER A 193 -32.24 0.52 33.57
N LEU A 194 -32.31 1.63 34.28
CA LEU A 194 -32.86 1.72 35.63
C LEU A 194 -34.11 2.59 35.60
N TRP A 195 -35.23 2.09 36.10
CA TRP A 195 -36.41 2.92 36.29
C TRP A 195 -37.14 2.50 37.55
N ASN A 196 -37.18 3.41 38.53
CA ASN A 196 -37.82 3.18 39.82
C ASN A 196 -38.78 4.33 40.16
N PRO A 197 -40.09 4.20 39.86
CA PRO A 197 -41.08 5.21 40.20
C PRO A 197 -41.44 5.13 41.69
N ILE A 198 -40.90 6.06 42.48
CA ILE A 198 -41.11 6.17 43.94
C ILE A 198 -41.75 7.50 44.36
N ASP A 199 -42.42 7.50 45.49
CA ASP A 199 -42.93 8.71 46.16
C ASP A 199 -41.83 9.44 46.97
N LYS A 200 -42.21 10.52 47.65
CA LYS A 200 -41.30 11.35 48.47
C LYS A 200 -40.72 10.61 49.67
N ASP A 201 -41.41 9.55 50.12
CA ASP A 201 -41.01 8.73 51.26
C ASP A 201 -40.22 7.49 50.80
N GLY A 202 -39.92 7.37 49.51
CA GLY A 202 -39.15 6.29 48.92
C GLY A 202 -39.95 5.00 48.65
N LYS A 203 -41.29 5.06 48.72
CA LYS A 203 -42.15 3.90 48.47
C LYS A 203 -42.53 3.79 46.99
N PRO A 204 -42.64 2.57 46.43
CA PRO A 204 -43.07 2.38 45.05
C PRO A 204 -44.47 2.96 44.80
N LEU A 205 -44.63 3.69 43.70
CA LEU A 205 -45.94 4.24 43.30
C LEU A 205 -46.91 3.12 42.86
N PRO A 206 -48.24 3.33 42.93
CA PRO A 206 -49.21 2.37 42.41
C PRO A 206 -48.97 2.11 40.91
N GLY A 207 -48.80 0.84 40.55
CA GLY A 207 -48.46 0.45 39.16
C GLY A 207 -46.96 0.51 38.83
N ALA A 208 -46.09 0.72 39.83
CA ALA A 208 -44.65 0.54 39.68
C ALA A 208 -44.33 -0.90 39.21
N PRO A 209 -43.33 -1.06 38.33
CA PRO A 209 -42.90 -2.38 37.88
C PRO A 209 -42.22 -3.14 39.03
N GLU A 210 -42.36 -4.47 39.02
CA GLU A 210 -41.67 -5.33 39.99
C GLU A 210 -40.14 -5.30 39.81
N GLN A 211 -39.68 -5.16 38.57
CA GLN A 211 -38.27 -5.01 38.24
C GLN A 211 -37.95 -3.56 37.91
N THR A 212 -37.02 -2.98 38.65
CA THR A 212 -36.53 -1.60 38.46
C THR A 212 -35.23 -1.53 37.69
N VAL A 213 -34.68 -2.69 37.29
CA VAL A 213 -33.41 -2.86 36.57
C VAL A 213 -33.65 -3.78 35.38
N GLN A 214 -33.27 -3.34 34.18
CA GLN A 214 -33.21 -4.14 32.96
C GLN A 214 -31.79 -4.10 32.39
N THR A 215 -31.31 -5.21 31.89
CA THR A 215 -29.95 -5.31 31.33
C THR A 215 -29.99 -5.89 29.92
N HIS A 216 -29.02 -5.50 29.09
CA HIS A 216 -28.90 -5.98 27.73
C HIS A 216 -27.43 -6.09 27.31
N LEU A 217 -26.99 -7.30 26.97
CA LEU A 217 -25.65 -7.55 26.48
C LEU A 217 -25.54 -7.14 25.01
N CYS A 218 -24.58 -6.26 24.71
CA CYS A 218 -24.28 -5.79 23.37
C CYS A 218 -22.99 -6.38 22.86
N LEU A 219 -23.10 -7.21 21.82
CA LEU A 219 -21.94 -7.85 21.20
C LEU A 219 -21.34 -6.97 20.10
N LEU A 220 -20.04 -6.79 20.19
CA LEU A 220 -19.22 -6.11 19.19
C LEU A 220 -18.71 -7.11 18.14
N PRO A 221 -18.29 -6.63 16.96
CA PRO A 221 -17.80 -7.52 15.92
C PRO A 221 -16.53 -8.26 16.37
N ASN A 222 -16.49 -9.55 16.09
CA ASN A 222 -15.31 -10.39 16.26
C ASN A 222 -14.19 -9.93 15.30
N GLN A 223 -13.08 -9.45 15.85
CA GLN A 223 -11.98 -8.91 15.04
C GLN A 223 -11.27 -9.99 14.23
N LEU A 224 -11.19 -11.22 14.75
CA LEU A 224 -10.56 -12.33 14.02
C LEU A 224 -11.29 -12.61 12.71
N SER A 225 -12.63 -12.60 12.73
CA SER A 225 -13.44 -12.75 11.52
C SER A 225 -13.13 -11.65 10.49
N LYS A 226 -13.00 -10.39 10.92
CA LYS A 226 -12.62 -9.28 10.05
C LYS A 226 -11.22 -9.46 9.45
N TYR A 227 -10.23 -9.86 10.26
CA TYR A 227 -8.87 -10.12 9.78
C TYR A 227 -8.85 -11.27 8.76
N MET A 228 -9.63 -12.32 8.98
CA MET A 228 -9.76 -13.41 8.01
C MET A 228 -10.38 -12.93 6.69
N ASN A 229 -11.37 -12.03 6.74
CA ASN A 229 -11.92 -11.42 5.53
C ASN A 229 -10.88 -10.57 4.77
N TYR A 230 -10.04 -9.81 5.48
CA TYR A 230 -8.95 -9.05 4.86
C TYR A 230 -7.89 -9.95 4.23
N VAL A 231 -7.51 -11.05 4.91
CA VAL A 231 -6.57 -12.04 4.38
C VAL A 231 -7.16 -12.71 3.14
N ALA A 232 -8.41 -13.18 3.20
CA ALA A 232 -9.10 -13.80 2.08
C ALA A 232 -9.17 -12.85 0.87
N PHE A 233 -9.54 -11.59 1.09
CA PHE A 233 -9.61 -10.59 0.03
C PHE A 233 -8.23 -10.22 -0.54
N THR A 234 -7.18 -10.26 0.28
CA THR A 234 -5.79 -10.12 -0.17
C THR A 234 -5.39 -11.25 -1.10
N ILE A 235 -5.63 -12.50 -0.73
CA ILE A 235 -5.33 -13.66 -1.56
C ILE A 235 -6.12 -13.59 -2.87
N PHE A 236 -7.42 -13.30 -2.80
CA PHE A 236 -8.27 -13.10 -3.96
C PHE A 236 -7.76 -12.00 -4.90
N SER A 237 -7.36 -10.85 -4.34
CA SER A 237 -6.76 -9.74 -5.09
C SER A 237 -5.49 -10.17 -5.82
N LEU A 238 -4.60 -10.89 -5.14
CA LEU A 238 -3.34 -11.37 -5.73
C LEU A 238 -3.58 -12.36 -6.86
N ILE A 239 -4.52 -13.30 -6.69
CA ILE A 239 -4.90 -14.26 -7.74
C ILE A 239 -5.42 -13.52 -8.97
N ILE A 240 -6.34 -12.58 -8.77
CA ILE A 240 -6.95 -11.82 -9.87
C ILE A 240 -5.92 -10.96 -10.61
N LEU A 241 -4.99 -10.34 -9.88
CA LEU A 241 -3.89 -9.59 -10.49
C LEU A 241 -2.92 -10.49 -11.25
N ALA A 242 -2.61 -11.67 -10.72
CA ALA A 242 -1.76 -12.67 -11.38
C ALA A 242 -2.39 -13.20 -12.66
N VAL A 243 -3.68 -13.54 -12.62
CA VAL A 243 -4.47 -13.96 -13.79
C VAL A 243 -4.46 -12.86 -14.85
N ARG A 244 -4.72 -11.61 -14.46
CA ARG A 244 -4.66 -10.48 -15.38
C ARG A 244 -3.27 -10.32 -15.99
N ALA A 245 -2.21 -10.33 -15.17
CA ALA A 245 -0.83 -10.20 -15.62
C ALA A 245 -0.41 -11.31 -16.59
N PHE A 246 -0.90 -12.54 -16.38
CA PHE A 246 -0.71 -13.67 -17.28
C PHE A 246 -1.43 -13.45 -18.63
N PHE A 247 -2.66 -12.94 -18.61
CA PHE A 247 -3.42 -12.70 -19.84
C PHE A 247 -2.98 -11.45 -20.63
N VAL A 248 -2.23 -10.51 -20.04
CA VAL A 248 -1.68 -9.35 -20.77
C VAL A 248 -0.86 -9.77 -22.00
N PRO A 249 0.18 -10.62 -21.90
CA PRO A 249 0.94 -11.08 -23.07
C PRO A 249 0.17 -12.05 -23.97
N VAL A 250 -0.78 -12.83 -23.43
CA VAL A 250 -1.52 -13.86 -24.18
C VAL A 250 -2.62 -13.27 -25.05
N LEU A 251 -3.45 -12.40 -24.47
CA LEU A 251 -4.62 -11.80 -25.14
C LEU A 251 -4.35 -10.39 -25.68
N ARG A 252 -3.10 -9.92 -25.61
CA ARG A 252 -2.68 -8.56 -26.00
C ARG A 252 -3.54 -7.47 -25.32
N LEU A 253 -3.89 -7.67 -24.05
CA LEU A 253 -4.59 -6.66 -23.27
C LEU A 253 -3.72 -5.41 -23.14
N THR A 254 -4.33 -4.24 -22.99
CA THR A 254 -3.58 -2.99 -22.78
C THR A 254 -2.79 -3.07 -21.47
N PRO A 255 -1.44 -3.07 -21.50
CA PRO A 255 -0.63 -3.13 -20.29
C PRO A 255 -0.83 -1.86 -19.48
N PHE A 256 -0.97 -2.00 -18.16
CA PHE A 256 -0.99 -0.88 -17.24
C PHE A 256 0.41 -0.32 -17.01
N ALA A 257 1.40 -1.22 -16.89
CA ALA A 257 2.77 -0.92 -16.52
C ALA A 257 3.59 -0.23 -17.62
N LEU A 258 3.28 -0.53 -18.88
CA LEU A 258 4.11 -0.12 -20.02
C LEU A 258 3.53 1.13 -20.70
N PRO A 259 4.37 2.10 -21.09
CA PRO A 259 3.94 3.13 -22.02
C PRO A 259 3.53 2.45 -23.35
N PRO A 260 2.46 2.92 -24.02
CA PRO A 260 2.12 2.39 -25.33
C PRO A 260 3.36 2.51 -26.23
N GLU A 261 3.73 1.41 -26.91
CA GLU A 261 4.82 1.43 -27.86
C GLU A 261 4.60 2.63 -28.79
N ARG A 262 5.58 3.53 -28.80
CA ARG A 262 5.69 4.47 -29.91
C ARG A 262 6.04 3.57 -31.09
N GLY A 263 5.09 3.33 -32.00
CA GLY A 263 5.43 2.88 -33.34
C GLY A 263 6.60 3.75 -33.80
N SER A 264 7.74 3.12 -34.04
CA SER A 264 9.00 3.80 -34.26
C SER A 264 8.94 4.55 -35.58
N ALA A 265 8.47 5.80 -35.56
CA ALA A 265 8.89 6.79 -36.53
C ALA A 265 10.32 7.23 -36.17
N SER A 266 11.26 6.29 -36.18
CA SER A 266 12.68 6.59 -36.20
C SER A 266 12.99 7.05 -37.62
N LEU A 267 13.08 8.37 -37.81
CA LEU A 267 13.68 8.93 -39.02
C LEU A 267 15.09 8.35 -39.17
N PRO A 268 15.50 7.90 -40.37
CA PRO A 268 16.82 7.32 -40.56
C PRO A 268 17.89 8.37 -40.26
N ILE A 269 18.71 8.11 -39.24
CA ILE A 269 19.94 8.87 -39.02
C ILE A 269 20.94 8.36 -40.06
N TYR A 270 21.31 9.23 -41.00
CA TYR A 270 22.42 9.01 -41.92
C TYR A 270 23.70 8.87 -41.09
N LYS A 271 24.34 7.69 -41.16
CA LYS A 271 25.69 7.47 -40.61
C LYS A 271 26.67 7.75 -41.73
N ASP A 272 27.53 8.76 -41.57
CA ASP A 272 28.65 8.99 -42.47
C ASP A 272 29.52 7.72 -42.54
N LYS A 273 29.85 7.30 -43.77
CA LYS A 273 30.70 6.14 -44.03
C LYS A 273 32.09 6.39 -43.46
N ILE A 274 32.48 5.57 -42.49
CA ILE A 274 33.86 5.45 -42.03
C ILE A 274 34.61 4.60 -43.07
N GLU A 275 35.66 5.15 -43.69
CA GLU A 275 36.55 4.40 -44.57
C GLU A 275 37.30 3.30 -43.79
N PRO A 276 37.44 2.08 -44.36
CA PRO A 276 38.08 0.98 -43.65
C PRO A 276 39.61 1.18 -43.55
N PRO A 277 40.23 0.84 -42.41
CA PRO A 277 41.68 0.88 -42.26
C PRO A 277 42.34 -0.25 -43.08
N ILE A 278 43.44 0.09 -43.76
CA ILE A 278 44.26 -0.85 -44.52
C ILE A 278 45.03 -1.71 -43.52
N THR A 279 44.63 -2.97 -43.33
CA THR A 279 45.39 -3.95 -42.55
C THR A 279 46.40 -4.65 -43.44
N SER A 280 47.69 -4.42 -43.18
CA SER A 280 48.80 -5.21 -43.72
C SER A 280 48.85 -6.57 -43.02
N SER A 281 48.47 -7.64 -43.71
CA SER A 281 48.61 -9.01 -43.22
C SER A 281 50.07 -9.45 -43.26
N SER A 282 50.68 -9.57 -42.09
CA SER A 282 51.94 -10.30 -41.87
C SER A 282 51.69 -11.81 -41.95
N GLY A 283 52.04 -12.41 -43.08
CA GLY A 283 52.07 -13.87 -43.26
C GLY A 283 53.51 -14.38 -43.22
N THR A 284 53.84 -15.11 -42.17
CA THR A 284 55.09 -15.85 -41.97
C THR A 284 55.15 -17.03 -42.94
N SER A 285 56.23 -17.17 -43.70
CA SER A 285 56.54 -18.40 -44.45
C SER A 285 57.99 -18.82 -44.23
N ASN A 286 58.16 -19.97 -43.58
CA ASN A 286 59.41 -20.71 -43.50
C ASN A 286 59.34 -21.84 -44.55
N GLY A 287 60.35 -21.98 -45.40
CA GLY A 287 60.41 -23.05 -46.41
C GLY A 287 61.40 -22.73 -47.52
N GLY A 288 62.60 -23.33 -47.45
CA GLY A 288 63.69 -23.09 -48.37
C GLY A 288 63.63 -23.89 -49.69
N GLY A 289 64.58 -23.56 -50.57
CA GLY A 289 65.08 -24.49 -51.59
C GLY A 289 64.90 -24.06 -53.04
N GLY A 290 65.94 -23.43 -53.60
CA GLY A 290 66.42 -23.73 -54.96
C GLY A 290 65.84 -22.91 -56.14
N GLY A 291 66.74 -22.27 -56.89
CA GLY A 291 66.51 -21.93 -58.30
C GLY A 291 66.65 -20.45 -58.64
N SER A 292 67.84 -20.06 -59.07
CA SER A 292 68.14 -18.78 -59.70
C SER A 292 67.31 -18.55 -60.98
N THR A 293 66.80 -17.34 -61.21
CA THR A 293 67.06 -16.52 -62.42
C THR A 293 66.26 -15.20 -62.45
N ARG A 294 67.02 -14.11 -62.57
CA ARG A 294 66.87 -13.04 -63.59
C ARG A 294 65.77 -11.96 -63.43
N TRP A 295 66.22 -10.80 -62.93
CA TRP A 295 65.94 -9.42 -63.38
C TRP A 295 64.85 -9.19 -64.45
N ALA A 296 63.82 -8.41 -64.12
CA ALA A 296 63.42 -7.19 -64.85
C ALA A 296 62.20 -6.51 -64.19
N GLY A 297 62.31 -5.21 -63.93
CA GLY A 297 61.24 -4.40 -63.34
C GLY A 297 60.16 -4.00 -64.36
N LYS A 298 58.92 -3.84 -63.87
CA LYS A 298 57.90 -3.04 -64.54
C LYS A 298 57.02 -2.31 -63.53
N LYS A 299 57.29 -1.01 -63.35
CA LYS A 299 56.31 -0.04 -62.83
C LYS A 299 55.18 0.07 -63.86
N GLY A 300 53.97 -0.31 -63.49
CA GLY A 300 52.74 -0.07 -64.27
C GLY A 300 51.80 0.86 -63.52
N LYS A 301 51.85 2.16 -63.82
CA LYS A 301 50.82 3.14 -63.47
C LYS A 301 49.57 2.84 -64.31
N HIS A 302 48.40 2.64 -63.70
CA HIS A 302 47.13 2.77 -64.42
C HIS A 302 46.37 3.99 -63.93
N ARG A 303 46.36 5.01 -64.79
CA ARG A 303 45.45 6.17 -64.75
C ARG A 303 44.11 5.71 -65.33
N HIS A 304 43.01 5.98 -64.64
CA HIS A 304 41.68 5.82 -65.22
C HIS A 304 41.45 6.92 -66.26
N ARG A 305 41.29 6.52 -67.52
CA ARG A 305 40.87 7.39 -68.63
C ARG A 305 39.41 7.08 -68.93
N TRP A 306 38.56 8.09 -68.85
CA TRP A 306 37.19 8.03 -69.36
C TRP A 306 37.21 8.03 -70.89
N SER A 307 36.47 7.11 -71.50
CA SER A 307 36.25 7.05 -72.94
C SER A 307 34.76 6.85 -73.20
N THR A 308 34.17 7.80 -73.90
CA THR A 308 32.81 7.78 -74.46
C THR A 308 32.91 7.42 -75.93
N ASP A 309 32.60 6.16 -76.29
CA ASP A 309 32.12 5.78 -77.62
C ASP A 309 31.58 4.34 -77.61
N GLY A 310 30.49 4.09 -78.35
CA GLY A 310 30.17 2.79 -78.94
C GLY A 310 29.50 1.70 -78.09
N SER A 311 28.17 1.77 -77.98
CA SER A 311 27.29 0.59 -78.15
C SER A 311 27.44 -0.61 -77.20
N ARG A 312 27.66 -0.38 -75.90
CA ARG A 312 27.28 -1.27 -74.78
C ARG A 312 27.43 -0.47 -73.49
N GLY A 313 26.31 -0.13 -72.85
CA GLY A 313 26.28 0.65 -71.61
C GLY A 313 27.09 -0.02 -70.48
N PRO A 314 27.45 0.72 -69.42
CA PRO A 314 28.24 0.17 -68.32
C PRO A 314 27.47 -1.00 -67.69
N ARG A 315 28.01 -2.22 -67.79
CA ARG A 315 27.49 -3.35 -67.01
C ARG A 315 27.84 -3.09 -65.56
N ILE A 316 26.88 -2.55 -64.82
CA ILE A 316 26.88 -2.61 -63.36
C ILE A 316 26.75 -4.10 -63.03
N THR A 317 27.87 -4.76 -62.75
CA THR A 317 27.85 -6.06 -62.08
C THR A 317 27.48 -5.78 -60.63
N ILE A 318 26.19 -5.88 -60.34
CA ILE A 318 25.72 -5.95 -58.97
C ILE A 318 26.20 -7.29 -58.46
N ASN A 319 27.18 -7.32 -57.55
CA ASN A 319 27.52 -8.55 -56.84
C ASN A 319 26.27 -8.97 -56.06
N GLU A 320 25.58 -9.99 -56.55
CA GLU A 320 24.41 -10.57 -55.89
C GLU A 320 24.77 -11.14 -54.53
N ASP A 321 26.02 -11.53 -54.31
CA ASP A 321 26.61 -11.94 -53.03
C ASP A 321 26.65 -10.84 -51.95
N TYR A 322 26.40 -9.56 -52.31
CA TYR A 322 26.16 -8.49 -51.34
C TYR A 322 24.69 -8.35 -50.93
N TYR A 323 23.75 -8.82 -51.76
CA TYR A 323 22.30 -8.76 -51.53
C TYR A 323 21.65 -10.13 -51.25
N ASP A 324 22.36 -11.23 -51.45
CA ASP A 324 21.96 -12.60 -51.11
C ASP A 324 22.00 -12.80 -49.59
N GLY A 325 20.91 -12.40 -48.94
CA GLY A 325 19.96 -13.33 -48.32
C GLY A 325 20.42 -14.31 -47.24
N GLY A 326 21.70 -14.39 -46.85
CA GLY A 326 22.21 -15.41 -45.93
C GLY A 326 22.62 -14.91 -44.54
N LYS A 327 22.76 -13.58 -44.36
CA LYS A 327 23.02 -12.99 -43.05
C LYS A 327 21.95 -11.95 -42.78
N ALA A 328 20.79 -12.47 -42.36
CA ALA A 328 19.80 -11.67 -41.65
C ALA A 328 20.55 -10.73 -40.70
N TRP A 329 20.44 -9.43 -40.96
CA TRP A 329 20.71 -8.41 -39.97
C TRP A 329 20.09 -8.93 -38.68
N LYS A 330 20.92 -9.26 -37.68
CA LYS A 330 20.44 -9.52 -36.33
C LYS A 330 19.94 -8.18 -35.82
N THR A 331 18.74 -7.79 -36.25
CA THR A 331 17.85 -7.05 -35.37
C THR A 331 17.87 -7.86 -34.09
N THR A 332 18.10 -7.19 -32.98
CA THR A 332 18.05 -7.73 -31.63
C THR A 332 16.61 -8.15 -31.26
N THR A 333 15.81 -8.56 -32.25
CA THR A 333 14.47 -9.16 -32.14
C THR A 333 14.53 -10.69 -32.08
N GLY A 334 15.71 -11.29 -32.21
CA GLY A 334 15.96 -12.71 -31.96
C GLY A 334 16.14 -13.05 -30.47
N ARG A 335 15.16 -12.76 -29.63
CA ARG A 335 14.98 -13.43 -28.32
C ARG A 335 13.57 -14.03 -28.36
N GLY A 336 13.45 -15.13 -29.11
CA GLY A 336 12.19 -15.84 -29.31
C GLY A 336 11.47 -16.11 -27.99
N ASP A 337 10.15 -15.92 -28.02
CA ASP A 337 9.11 -16.74 -27.39
C ASP A 337 9.36 -17.31 -25.99
N ARG A 338 10.13 -16.59 -25.17
CA ARG A 338 9.82 -16.57 -23.75
C ARG A 338 8.59 -15.70 -23.63
N PHE A 339 7.43 -16.34 -23.48
CA PHE A 339 6.27 -15.78 -22.78
C PHE A 339 6.76 -14.64 -21.89
N SER A 340 6.42 -13.39 -22.20
CA SER A 340 7.22 -12.24 -21.77
C SER A 340 7.14 -12.05 -20.25
N PHE A 341 7.91 -12.86 -19.53
CA PHE A 341 7.89 -13.00 -18.08
C PHE A 341 8.23 -11.67 -17.44
N LYS A 342 9.12 -10.90 -18.08
CA LYS A 342 9.44 -9.53 -17.70
C LYS A 342 8.21 -8.63 -17.76
N VAL A 343 7.38 -8.73 -18.81
CA VAL A 343 6.14 -7.95 -18.94
C VAL A 343 5.12 -8.40 -17.90
N MET A 344 4.90 -9.70 -17.73
CA MET A 344 4.01 -10.26 -16.71
C MET A 344 4.42 -9.81 -15.29
N ALA A 345 5.69 -9.98 -14.92
CA ALA A 345 6.20 -9.60 -13.60
C ALA A 345 6.12 -8.09 -13.36
N THR A 346 6.40 -7.28 -14.38
CA THR A 346 6.29 -5.81 -14.28
C THR A 346 4.83 -5.39 -14.15
N GLU A 347 3.91 -5.99 -14.91
CA GLU A 347 2.47 -5.75 -14.77
C GLU A 347 2.00 -6.13 -13.36
N MET A 348 2.31 -7.35 -12.91
CA MET A 348 1.94 -7.83 -11.58
C MET A 348 2.44 -6.90 -10.47
N TRP A 349 3.72 -6.54 -10.51
CA TRP A 349 4.32 -5.64 -9.52
C TRP A 349 3.65 -4.27 -9.52
N THR A 350 3.51 -3.63 -10.68
CA THR A 350 2.98 -2.27 -10.76
C THR A 350 1.50 -2.20 -10.39
N THR A 351 0.69 -3.18 -10.78
CA THR A 351 -0.73 -3.21 -10.42
C THR A 351 -0.94 -3.55 -8.95
N THR A 352 -0.14 -4.47 -8.40
CA THR A 352 -0.16 -4.79 -6.96
C THR A 352 0.23 -3.57 -6.15
N TRP A 353 1.39 -2.97 -6.45
CA TRP A 353 1.84 -1.75 -5.78
C TRP A 353 0.77 -0.66 -5.85
N ARG A 354 0.16 -0.46 -7.03
CA ARG A 354 -0.90 0.55 -7.24
C ARG A 354 -2.08 0.37 -6.31
N VAL A 355 -2.56 -0.86 -6.14
CA VAL A 355 -3.67 -1.18 -5.23
C VAL A 355 -3.21 -0.99 -3.79
N THR A 356 -2.06 -1.55 -3.42
CA THR A 356 -1.53 -1.52 -2.05
C THR A 356 -1.38 -0.10 -1.52
N TRP A 357 -0.70 0.81 -2.22
CA TRP A 357 -0.47 2.14 -1.66
C TRP A 357 -1.77 2.95 -1.53
N ILE A 358 -2.74 2.77 -2.44
CA ILE A 358 -4.05 3.42 -2.33
C ILE A 358 -4.80 2.88 -1.10
N SER A 359 -4.90 1.55 -0.98
CA SER A 359 -5.60 0.91 0.14
C SER A 359 -4.97 1.26 1.48
N VAL A 360 -3.63 1.29 1.57
CA VAL A 360 -2.90 1.67 2.79
C VAL A 360 -3.14 3.13 3.16
N LEU A 361 -3.13 4.07 2.20
CA LEU A 361 -3.43 5.47 2.50
C LEU A 361 -4.87 5.65 3.01
N ILE A 362 -5.83 4.93 2.44
CA ILE A 362 -7.22 4.93 2.89
C ILE A 362 -7.31 4.37 4.31
N TRP A 363 -6.65 3.24 4.58
CA TRP A 363 -6.62 2.63 5.90
C TRP A 363 -6.00 3.56 6.96
N ILE A 364 -4.87 4.21 6.65
CA ILE A 364 -4.25 5.22 7.52
C ILE A 364 -5.21 6.39 7.78
N TYR A 365 -5.89 6.88 6.74
CA TYR A 365 -6.88 7.94 6.87
C TYR A 365 -8.04 7.52 7.79
N LEU A 366 -8.53 6.28 7.65
CA LEU A 366 -9.61 5.76 8.48
C LEU A 366 -9.19 5.60 9.94
N ILE A 367 -7.96 5.15 10.22
CA ILE A 367 -7.44 5.03 11.59
C ILE A 367 -7.23 6.40 12.23
N ARG A 368 -6.74 7.39 11.49
CA ARG A 368 -6.43 8.71 12.05
C ARG A 368 -7.65 9.57 12.33
N ASN A 369 -8.70 9.44 11.51
CA ASN A 369 -9.92 10.23 11.62
C ASN A 369 -11.06 9.43 12.26
N GLY A 370 -10.74 8.36 12.99
CA GLY A 370 -11.71 7.53 13.68
C GLY A 370 -11.44 7.51 15.14
#